data_AF-A0A1G6CMY5-F1
#
_entry.id   AF-A0A1G6CMY5-F1
#
_cell.length_a   1.000
_cell.length_b   1.000
_cell.length_c   1.000
_cell.angle_alpha   90.00
_cell.angle_beta   90.00
_cell.angle_gamma   90.00
#
_symmetry.space_group_name_H-M   'P 1'
#
loop_
_entity.id
_entity.type
_entity.pdbx_description
1 polymer ?
#
loop_
_entity_poly.entity_id
_entity_poly.type
_entity_poly.pdbx_seq_one_letter_code
_entity_poly.pdbx_strand_id
1 'polypeptide(L)' 'MMAGMQKIKIEQHSSIGLLWFAGWLFTLGYLDLSFWRGVWALVVWPYYLGVHFSPLLT' A
#
# COMPACT_ATOMS: atom_id res chain seq x y z
N MET A 1 -15.11 -36.55 21.30
CA MET A 1 -14.62 -35.18 21.58
C MET A 1 -13.42 -34.95 20.66
N MET A 2 -13.57 -34.31 19.50
CA MET A 2 -12.46 -34.12 18.57
C MET A 2 -12.51 -32.70 18.00
N ALA A 3 -11.44 -31.95 18.23
CA ALA A 3 -11.31 -30.53 17.95
C ALA A 3 -11.41 -30.23 16.44
N GLY A 4 -12.23 -29.25 16.10
CA GLY A 4 -12.45 -28.81 14.73
C GLY A 4 -11.17 -28.22 14.11
N MET A 5 -10.85 -28.65 12.90
CA MET A 5 -9.82 -28.08 12.04
C MET A 5 -10.14 -26.60 11.77
N GLN A 6 -9.42 -25.68 12.41
CA GLN A 6 -9.48 -24.27 12.05
C GLN A 6 -8.77 -24.07 10.71
N LYS A 7 -9.54 -24.11 9.62
CA LYS A 7 -9.08 -23.67 8.29
C LYS A 7 -8.75 -22.18 8.38
N ILE A 8 -7.47 -21.85 8.47
CA ILE A 8 -7.01 -20.47 8.31
C ILE A 8 -7.32 -20.09 6.86
N LYS A 9 -8.46 -19.41 6.66
CA LYS A 9 -8.82 -18.80 5.39
C LYS A 9 -7.85 -17.64 5.20
N ILE A 10 -6.83 -17.87 4.39
CA ILE A 10 -5.89 -16.84 3.97
C ILE A 10 -6.70 -15.89 3.09
N GLU A 11 -7.33 -14.89 3.71
CA GLU A 11 -7.94 -13.79 2.98
C GLU A 11 -6.79 -13.05 2.30
N GLN A 12 -6.77 -13.18 0.98
CA GLN A 12 -5.67 -12.78 0.15
C GLN A 12 -5.61 -11.25 0.15
N HIS A 13 -4.78 -10.70 1.04
CA HIS A 13 -4.45 -9.27 1.11
C HIS A 13 -3.81 -8.72 -0.20
N SER A 14 -3.65 -9.53 -1.25
CA SER A 14 -3.16 -9.10 -2.56
C SER A 14 -3.97 -7.96 -3.17
N SER A 15 -5.27 -7.88 -2.89
CA SER A 15 -6.12 -6.80 -3.39
C SER A 15 -5.75 -5.43 -2.82
N ILE A 16 -5.27 -5.38 -1.57
CA ILE A 16 -4.85 -4.10 -0.95
C ILE A 16 -3.53 -3.61 -1.56
N GLY A 17 -2.63 -4.53 -1.91
CA GLY A 17 -1.35 -4.22 -2.56
C GLY A 17 -1.56 -3.72 -3.99
N LEU A 18 -2.49 -4.31 -4.73
CA LEU A 18 -2.88 -3.85 -6.07
C LEU A 18 -3.55 -2.48 -6.02
N LEU A 19 -4.47 -2.25 -5.07
CA LEU A 19 -5.13 -0.95 -4.92
C LEU A 19 -4.12 0.14 -4.53
N TRP A 20 -3.18 -0.18 -3.65
CA TRP A 20 -2.07 0.68 -3.26
C TRP A 20 -1.19 1.04 -4.46
N PHE A 21 -0.76 0.03 -5.22
CA PHE A 21 0.09 0.23 -6.38
C PHE A 21 -0.61 1.01 -7.50
N ALA A 22 -1.89 0.70 -7.77
CA ALA A 22 -2.71 1.41 -8.74
C ALA A 22 -2.91 2.88 -8.33
N GLY A 23 -3.16 3.15 -7.04
CA GLY A 23 -3.25 4.50 -6.50
C GLY A 23 -1.98 5.31 -6.75
N TRP A 24 -0.81 4.72 -6.54
CA TRP A 24 0.45 5.40 -6.81
C TRP A 24 0.71 5.65 -8.29
N LEU A 25 0.46 4.66 -9.17
CA LEU A 25 0.60 4.85 -10.61
C LEU A 25 -0.33 5.97 -11.12
N PHE A 26 -1.54 6.05 -10.58
CA PHE A 26 -2.47 7.13 -10.86
C PHE A 26 -1.89 8.49 -10.43
N THR A 27 -1.36 8.61 -9.21
CA THR A 27 -0.72 9.84 -8.73
C THR A 27 0.48 10.25 -9.59
N LEU A 28 1.30 9.29 -10.01
CA LEU A 28 2.45 9.54 -10.89
C LEU A 28 2.03 10.10 -12.26
N GLY A 29 0.99 9.54 -12.86
CA GLY A 29 0.42 10.05 -14.11
C GLY A 29 -0.29 11.40 -13.94
N TYR A 30 -0.97 11.61 -12.81
CA TYR A 30 -1.65 12.88 -12.51
C TYR A 30 -0.67 14.05 -12.34
N LEU A 31 0.51 13.82 -11.76
CA LEU A 31 1.53 14.85 -11.57
C LEU A 31 2.49 15.04 -12.77
N ASP A 32 2.35 14.21 -13.81
CA ASP A 32 3.23 14.22 -15.00
C ASP A 32 4.74 14.22 -14.63
N LEU A 33 5.11 13.42 -13.62
CA LEU A 33 6.50 13.35 -13.16
C LEU A 33 7.36 12.61 -14.19
N SER A 34 8.52 13.20 -14.53
CA SER A 34 9.52 12.51 -15.36
C SER A 34 9.83 11.12 -14.78
N PHE A 35 9.99 10.10 -15.63
CA PHE A 35 10.10 8.69 -15.24
C PHE A 35 10.93 8.45 -13.97
N TRP A 36 12.14 9.02 -13.92
CA TRP A 36 13.03 8.89 -12.76
C TRP A 36 12.47 9.57 -11.50
N ARG A 37 11.93 10.79 -11.61
CA ARG A 37 11.26 11.47 -10.49
C ARG A 37 10.07 10.66 -9.99
N GLY A 38 9.35 10.00 -10.89
CA GLY A 38 8.25 9.13 -10.54
C GLY A 38 8.66 7.90 -9.74
N VAL A 39 9.75 7.24 -10.13
CA VAL A 39 10.31 6.10 -9.37
C VAL A 39 10.73 6.52 -7.96
N TRP A 40 11.40 7.66 -7.82
CA TRP A 40 11.77 8.19 -6.50
C TRP A 40 10.53 8.56 -5.67
N ALA A 41 9.52 9.17 -6.29
CA ALA A 41 8.29 9.56 -5.61
C ALA A 41 7.51 8.32 -5.11
N LEU A 42 7.46 7.23 -5.89
CA LEU A 42 6.81 5.97 -5.50
C LEU A 42 7.40 5.36 -4.21
N VAL A 43 8.70 5.54 -3.97
CA VAL A 43 9.39 5.06 -2.76
C VAL A 43 9.27 6.05 -1.60
N VAL A 44 9.38 7.34 -1.88
CA VAL A 44 9.38 8.40 -0.86
C VAL A 44 7.98 8.65 -0.29
N TRP A 45 6.93 8.62 -1.10
CA TRP A 45 5.58 8.93 -0.65
C TRP A 45 5.02 7.98 0.45
N PRO A 46 5.13 6.64 0.34
CA PRO A 46 4.72 5.73 1.41
C PRO A 46 5.32 6.08 2.76
N TYR A 47 6.59 6.49 2.76
CA TYR A 47 7.30 6.91 3.97
C TYR A 47 6.69 8.19 4.56
N TYR A 48 6.48 9.22 3.72
CA TYR A 48 5.84 10.46 4.18
C TYR A 48 4.42 10.23 4.70
N LEU A 49 3.59 9.44 4.01
CA LEU A 49 2.27 9.08 4.50
C LEU A 49 2.34 8.36 5.85
N GLY A 50 3.27 7.41 6.02
CA GLY A 50 3.48 6.73 7.31
C GLY A 50 3.80 7.70 8.45
N VAL A 51 4.70 8.65 8.22
CA VAL A 51 5.06 9.70 9.20
C VAL A 51 3.90 10.67 9.44
N HIS A 52 3.07 10.96 8.44
CA HIS A 52 1.89 11.81 8.60
C HIS A 52 0.75 11.11 9.36
N PHE A 53 0.61 9.79 9.23
CA PHE A 53 -0.40 9.00 9.92
C PHE A 53 0.06 8.50 11.30
N SER A 54 1.36 8.47 11.60
CA SER A 54 1.86 8.06 12.92
C SER A 54 1.33 8.90 14.10
N PRO A 55 1.12 10.23 14.00
CA PRO A 55 0.59 11.04 15.10
C PRO A 55 -0.89 10.81 15.37
N LEU A 56 -1.63 10.24 14.41
CA LEU A 56 -3.07 9.93 14.57
C LEU A 56 -3.31 8.71 15.47
N LEU A 57 -2.26 7.96 15.82
CA LEU A 57 -2.33 6.76 16.66
C LEU A 57 -1.71 6.95 18.07
N THR A 58 -1.30 8.18 18.42
CA THR A 58 -0.79 8.56 19.77
C THR A 58 -1.79 9.45 20.49
#